data_AF-A0A963EQ54-F1
#
_entry.id   AF-A0A963EQ54-F1
#
_cell.length_a   1.000
_cell.length_b   1.000
_cell.length_c   1.000
_cell.angle_alpha   90.00
_cell.angle_beta   90.00
_cell.angle_gamma   90.00
#
_symmetry.space_group_name_H-M   'P 1'
#
loop_
_entity.id
_entity.type
_entity.pdbx_description
1 polymer ?
#
loop_
_entity_poly.entity_id
_entity_poly.type
_entity_poly.pdbx_seq_one_letter_code
_entity_poly.pdbx_strand_id
1 'polypeptide(L)'
;VKVELDEQQVASPHDPVSLLEIDRLLTRMAIMDARKADVLVLHYFGGLTYEEISSALDISAATVDRDMRLGKAWLHHELDNS
;
A
#
# COMPACT_ATOMS: atom_id res chain seq x y z
N VAL A 1 -26.21 15.49 -22.89
CA VAL A 1 -24.85 15.99 -22.56
C VAL A 1 -24.00 14.76 -22.27
N LYS A 2 -23.04 14.45 -23.14
CA LYS A 2 -22.05 13.38 -22.93
C LYS A 2 -21.04 13.93 -21.92
N VAL A 3 -20.98 13.33 -20.73
CA VAL A 3 -19.91 13.62 -19.79
C VAL A 3 -18.83 12.59 -20.06
N GLU A 4 -17.78 13.02 -20.75
CA GLU A 4 -16.52 12.29 -20.83
C GLU A 4 -15.85 12.46 -19.47
N LEU A 5 -15.93 11.42 -18.64
CA LEU A 5 -15.26 11.37 -17.35
C LEU A 5 -13.84 10.89 -17.58
N ASP A 6 -12.95 11.87 -17.73
CA ASP A 6 -11.50 11.70 -17.61
C ASP A 6 -11.19 11.46 -16.13
N GLU A 7 -11.31 10.20 -15.70
CA GLU A 7 -11.03 9.78 -14.33
C GLU A 7 -9.77 8.90 -14.33
N GLN A 8 -8.60 9.53 -14.53
CA GLN A 8 -7.38 9.10 -13.87
C GLN A 8 -7.50 9.41 -12.36
N GLN A 9 -8.55 8.90 -11.73
CA GLN A 9 -8.82 9.09 -10.31
C GLN A 9 -8.03 8.02 -9.57
N VAL A 10 -6.75 8.31 -9.33
CA VAL A 10 -5.98 7.60 -8.32
C VAL A 10 -6.81 7.69 -7.04
N ALA A 11 -7.38 6.56 -6.64
CA ALA A 11 -8.31 6.49 -5.54
C ALA A 11 -7.68 7.19 -4.33
N SER A 12 -8.30 8.28 -3.88
CA SER A 12 -7.82 8.97 -2.69
C SER A 12 -7.87 7.95 -1.55
N PRO A 13 -6.82 7.82 -0.71
CA PRO A 13 -6.74 6.83 0.37
C PRO A 13 -7.83 6.96 1.46
N HIS A 14 -8.84 7.80 1.24
CA HIS A 14 -9.99 8.06 2.10
C HIS A 14 -11.33 7.55 1.55
N ASP A 15 -11.37 6.92 0.37
CA ASP A 15 -12.57 6.23 -0.09
C ASP A 15 -12.65 4.84 0.59
N PRO A 16 -13.74 4.52 1.34
CA PRO A 16 -13.90 3.21 1.98
C PRO A 16 -13.77 2.04 0.99
N VAL A 17 -14.14 2.25 -0.28
CA VAL A 17 -14.01 1.26 -1.34
C VAL A 17 -12.54 1.02 -1.70
N SER A 18 -11.71 2.06 -1.70
CA SER A 18 -10.27 1.97 -1.95
C SER A 18 -9.54 1.21 -0.84
N LEU A 19 -9.92 1.42 0.42
CA LEU A 19 -9.27 0.78 1.57
C LEU A 19 -9.47 -0.74 1.58
N LEU A 20 -10.68 -1.21 1.20
CA LEU A 20 -10.97 -2.64 1.10
C LEU A 20 -10.20 -3.31 -0.03
N GLU A 21 -10.01 -2.63 -1.17
CA GLU A 21 -9.22 -3.17 -2.27
C GLU A 21 -7.73 -3.22 -1.91
N ILE A 22 -7.22 -2.19 -1.23
CA ILE A 22 -5.86 -2.21 -0.68
C ILE A 22 -5.66 -3.38 0.29
N ASP A 23 -6.60 -3.65 1.20
CA ASP A 23 -6.52 -4.79 2.13
C ASP A 23 -6.43 -6.14 1.39
N ARG A 24 -7.25 -6.33 0.34
CA ARG A 24 -7.21 -7.53 -0.51
C ARG A 24 -5.87 -7.68 -1.23
N LEU A 25 -5.37 -6.60 -1.82
CA LEU A 25 -4.09 -6.60 -2.53
C LEU A 25 -2.93 -6.86 -1.57
N LEU A 26 -2.94 -6.28 -0.36
CA LEU A 26 -1.92 -6.55 0.65
C LEU A 26 -1.94 -8.01 1.12
N THR A 27 -3.13 -8.60 1.27
CA THR A 27 -3.26 -10.04 1.56
C THR A 27 -2.61 -10.90 0.46
N ARG A 28 -2.78 -10.52 -0.82
CA ARG A 28 -2.11 -11.18 -1.95
C ARG A 28 -0.60 -10.93 -1.97
N MET A 29 -0.17 -9.71 -1.65
CA MET A 29 1.25 -9.38 -1.53
C MET A 29 1.92 -10.24 -0.45
N ALA A 30 1.25 -10.46 0.68
CA ALA A 30 1.81 -11.22 1.80
C ALA A 30 2.20 -12.67 1.43
N ILE A 31 1.52 -13.26 0.42
CA ILE A 31 1.84 -14.58 -0.11
C ILE A 31 3.18 -14.56 -0.87
N MET A 32 3.52 -13.45 -1.53
CA MET A 32 4.73 -13.30 -2.34
C MET A 32 5.89 -12.71 -1.55
N ASP A 33 5.62 -11.69 -0.73
CA ASP A 33 6.58 -11.00 0.13
C ASP A 33 5.86 -10.44 1.37
N ALA A 34 5.85 -11.24 2.43
CA ALA A 34 5.23 -10.90 3.70
C ALA A 34 5.78 -9.61 4.30
N ARG A 35 7.10 -9.37 4.22
CA ARG A 35 7.71 -8.21 4.87
C ARG A 35 7.27 -6.90 4.23
N LYS A 36 7.14 -6.85 2.89
CA LYS A 36 6.60 -5.66 2.21
C LYS A 36 5.15 -5.41 2.56
N ALA A 37 4.35 -6.47 2.64
CA ALA A 37 2.96 -6.36 3.07
C ALA A 37 2.87 -5.82 4.50
N ASP A 38 3.65 -6.35 5.43
CA ASP A 38 3.68 -5.89 6.83
C ASP A 38 4.07 -4.40 6.95
N VAL A 39 5.10 -3.97 6.22
CA VAL A 39 5.51 -2.54 6.18
C VAL A 39 4.36 -1.64 5.72
N LEU A 40 3.62 -2.05 4.69
CA LEU A 40 2.46 -1.31 4.20
C LEU A 40 1.30 -1.34 5.19
N VAL A 41 0.97 -2.50 5.76
CA VAL A 41 -0.13 -2.65 6.72
C VAL A 41 0.12 -1.78 7.96
N LEU A 42 1.31 -1.84 8.54
CA LEU A 42 1.68 -1.05 9.70
C LEU A 42 1.59 0.46 9.43
N HIS A 43 1.91 0.89 8.20
CA HIS A 43 1.81 2.29 7.84
C HIS A 43 0.37 2.75 7.55
N TYR A 44 -0.34 2.06 6.66
CA TYR A 44 -1.66 2.46 6.19
C TYR A 44 -2.77 2.20 7.21
N PHE A 45 -2.70 1.07 7.92
CA PHE A 45 -3.73 0.66 8.90
C PHE A 45 -3.27 0.89 10.33
N GLY A 46 -1.98 0.70 10.61
CA GLY A 46 -1.41 0.96 11.93
C GLY A 46 -1.11 2.44 12.21
N GLY A 47 -0.95 3.26 11.17
CA GLY A 47 -0.57 4.66 11.30
C GLY A 47 0.87 4.89 11.78
N LEU A 48 1.72 3.86 11.72
CA LEU A 48 3.10 3.94 12.22
C LEU A 48 4.01 4.76 11.29
N THR A 49 4.98 5.45 11.88
CA THR A 49 6.09 6.07 11.15
C THR A 49 7.10 5.02 10.69
N TYR A 50 8.04 5.42 9.82
CA TYR A 50 9.06 4.48 9.35
C TYR A 50 10.00 4.05 10.48
N GLU A 51 10.32 4.93 11.44
CA GLU A 51 11.10 4.56 12.62
C GLU A 51 10.37 3.55 13.50
N GLU A 52 9.07 3.74 13.72
CA GLU A 52 8.24 2.81 14.48
C GLU A 52 8.15 1.44 13.79
N ILE A 53 7.96 1.41 12.47
CA ILE A 53 7.95 0.18 11.67
C ILE A 53 9.32 -0.51 11.74
N SER A 54 10.41 0.24 11.60
CA SER A 54 11.77 -0.30 11.66
C SER A 54 12.03 -0.99 12.99
N SER A 55 11.54 -0.40 14.08
CA SER A 55 11.63 -0.96 15.43
C SER A 55 10.71 -2.17 15.61
N ALA A 56 9.49 -2.12 15.07
CA ALA A 56 8.50 -3.19 15.19
C ALA A 56 8.90 -4.46 14.43
N LEU A 57 9.57 -4.32 13.28
CA LEU A 57 9.99 -5.42 12.42
C LEU A 57 11.46 -5.81 12.59
N ASP A 58 12.20 -5.13 13.48
CA ASP A 58 13.64 -5.33 13.70
C ASP A 58 14.47 -5.25 12.41
N ILE A 59 14.23 -4.20 11.61
CA ILE A 59 14.93 -3.92 10.35
C ILE A 59 15.39 -2.47 10.29
N SER A 60 16.32 -2.15 9.39
CA SER A 60 16.78 -0.78 9.23
C SER A 60 15.70 0.13 8.60
N ALA A 61 15.69 1.41 8.96
CA ALA A 61 14.82 2.41 8.31
C ALA A 61 15.02 2.48 6.79
N ALA A 62 16.25 2.23 6.30
CA ALA A 62 16.53 2.14 4.87
C ALA A 62 15.86 0.93 4.20
N THR A 63 15.73 -0.19 4.94
CA THR A 63 14.98 -1.37 4.49
C THR A 63 13.49 -1.08 4.45
N VAL A 64 12.94 -0.43 5.49
CA VAL A 64 11.53 0.00 5.53
C VAL A 64 11.21 0.88 4.34
N ASP A 65 12.01 1.91 4.09
CA ASP A 65 11.81 2.84 2.99
C ASP A 65 11.89 2.13 1.61
N ARG A 66 12.87 1.23 1.42
CA ARG A 66 12.95 0.42 0.20
C ARG A 66 11.71 -0.44 0.00
N ASP A 67 11.29 -1.17 1.03
CA ASP A 67 10.14 -2.07 0.96
C ASP A 67 8.84 -1.28 0.76
N MET A 68 8.71 -0.10 1.37
CA MET A 68 7.60 0.82 1.17
C MET A 68 7.51 1.33 -0.27
N ARG A 69 8.63 1.74 -0.86
CA ARG A 69 8.66 2.19 -2.27
C ARG A 69 8.25 1.08 -3.23
N LEU A 70 8.82 -0.12 -3.06
CA LEU A 70 8.50 -1.27 -3.92
C LEU A 70 7.05 -1.71 -3.74
N GLY A 71 6.59 -1.75 -2.50
CA GLY A 71 5.23 -2.13 -2.15
C GLY A 71 4.18 -1.16 -2.68
N LYS A 72 4.40 0.16 -2.57
CA LYS A 72 3.54 1.18 -3.18
C LYS A 72 3.49 1.06 -4.70
N ALA A 73 4.63 0.86 -5.35
CA ALA A 73 4.69 0.67 -6.81
C ALA A 73 3.88 -0.56 -7.27
N TRP A 74 3.98 -1.67 -6.52
CA TRP A 74 3.18 -2.85 -6.79
C TRP A 74 1.68 -2.62 -6.57
N LEU A 75 1.28 -1.96 -5.47
CA LEU A 75 -0.12 -1.64 -5.22
C LEU A 75 -0.71 -0.78 -6.33
N HIS A 76 0.00 0.27 -6.75
CA HIS A 76 -0.43 1.09 -7.89
C HIS A 76 -0.64 0.25 -9.15
N HIS A 77 0.31 -0.63 -9.47
CA HIS A 77 0.18 -1.49 -10.65
C HIS A 77 -1.03 -2.44 -10.58
N GLU A 78 -1.31 -3.04 -9.43
CA GLU A 78 -2.45 -3.96 -9.30
C GLU A 78 -3.80 -3.22 -9.23
N LEU A 79 -3.84 -2.01 -8.66
CA LEU A 79 -5.02 -1.16 -8.65
C LEU A 79 -5.38 -0.68 -10.07
N ASP A 80 -4.38 -0.35 -10.89
CA ASP A 80 -4.60 0.00 -12.31
C ASP A 80 -5.08 -1.19 -13.14
N ASN A 81 -4.84 -2.42 -12.68
CA ASN A 81 -5.22 -3.67 -13.35
C ASN A 81 -6.48 -4.34 -12.77
N SER A 82 -7.12 -3.73 -11.77
CA SER A 82 -8.33 -4.28 -11.08
C SER A 82 -9.64 -3.85 -11.72
#